data_AF-T1B0T6-F1
#
_entry.id   AF-T1B0T6-F1
#
_cell.length_a   1.000
_cell.length_b   1.000
_cell.length_c   1.000
_cell.angle_alpha   90.00
_cell.angle_beta   90.00
_cell.angle_gamma   90.00
#
_symmetry.space_group_name_H-M   'P 1'
#
loop_
_entity.id
_entity.type
_entity.pdbx_description
1 polymer ?
#
loop_
_entity_poly.entity_id
_entity_poly.type
_entity_poly.pdbx_seq_one_letter_code
_entity_poly.pdbx_strand_id
1 'polypeptide(L)'
;MDETLDRRVQEFARPGHILDGRIQGPLARRRGVAVYGFIVTARLEIRAARVARRDHLSVGEATRRIVEREASEVMRYRRLYGIDLSAGPDETTIDSSDLTPAEVVEAIERHLPGGGS
;
A
#
# COMPACT_ATOMS: atom_id res chain seq x y z
N MET A 1 7.59 -12.20 -34.33
CA MET A 1 6.89 -11.04 -33.72
C MET A 1 7.09 -11.19 -32.23
N ASP A 2 7.51 -10.12 -31.54
CA ASP A 2 8.06 -10.22 -30.19
C ASP A 2 6.98 -10.60 -29.16
N GLU A 3 6.91 -11.87 -28.75
CA GLU A 3 5.93 -12.43 -27.80
C GLU A 3 5.93 -11.69 -26.45
N THR A 4 7.07 -11.08 -26.10
CA THR A 4 7.24 -10.28 -24.88
C THR A 4 6.47 -8.96 -24.94
N LEU A 5 6.29 -8.39 -26.14
CA LEU A 5 5.55 -7.15 -26.36
C LEU A 5 4.03 -7.41 -26.37
N ASP A 6 3.59 -8.51 -26.98
CA ASP A 6 2.17 -8.88 -27.04
C ASP A 6 1.61 -9.30 -25.68
N ARG A 7 2.40 -10.01 -24.86
CA ARG A 7 1.97 -10.40 -23.51
C ARG A 7 1.82 -9.20 -22.57
N ARG A 8 2.74 -8.23 -22.65
CA ARG A 8 2.66 -6.98 -21.87
C ARG A 8 1.47 -6.12 -22.31
N VAL A 9 1.19 -6.04 -23.60
CA VAL A 9 0.05 -5.29 -24.14
C VAL A 9 -1.28 -5.89 -23.66
N GLN A 10 -1.40 -7.21 -23.50
CA GLN A 10 -2.59 -7.84 -22.88
C GLN A 10 -2.70 -7.61 -21.36
N GLU A 11 -1.57 -7.56 -20.64
CA GLU A 11 -1.50 -7.22 -19.20
C GLU A 11 -1.98 -5.79 -18.90
N PHE A 12 -1.68 -4.84 -19.79
CA PHE A 12 -2.18 -3.45 -19.71
C PHE A 12 -3.62 -3.27 -20.23
N ALA A 13 -4.22 -4.28 -20.88
CA ALA A 13 -5.45 -4.12 -21.65
C ALA A 13 -6.77 -4.32 -20.86
N ARG A 14 -6.77 -4.68 -19.57
CA ARG A 14 -7.96 -4.48 -18.71
C ARG A 14 -7.58 -3.90 -17.35
N PRO A 15 -7.61 -2.57 -17.18
CA PRO A 15 -7.35 -1.97 -15.89
C PRO A 15 -8.49 -2.29 -14.93
N GLY A 16 -8.18 -2.99 -13.84
CA GLY A 16 -8.82 -2.69 -12.56
C GLY A 16 -8.32 -1.32 -12.09
N HIS A 17 -9.11 -0.61 -11.30
CA HIS A 17 -8.66 0.64 -10.69
C HIS A 17 -7.85 0.33 -9.43
N ILE A 18 -6.60 0.82 -9.35
CA ILE A 18 -5.84 0.83 -8.10
C ILE A 18 -6.22 2.08 -7.32
N LEU A 19 -6.67 1.88 -6.09
CA LEU A 19 -6.93 2.96 -5.15
C LEU A 19 -5.78 3.02 -4.15
N ASP A 20 -5.01 4.11 -4.18
CA ASP A 20 -3.98 4.36 -3.17
C ASP A 20 -4.52 5.27 -2.06
N GLY A 21 -4.24 4.89 -0.82
CA GLY A 21 -4.59 5.64 0.38
C GLY A 21 -5.21 4.77 1.47
N ARG A 22 -4.89 5.12 2.73
CA ARG A 22 -5.22 4.31 3.92
C ARG A 22 -6.70 4.10 4.21
N ILE A 23 -7.59 4.89 3.61
CA ILE A 23 -9.04 4.80 3.85
C ILE A 23 -9.82 4.34 2.62
N GLN A 24 -9.16 4.12 1.47
CA GLN A 24 -9.87 3.76 0.24
C GLN A 24 -10.55 2.41 0.37
N GLY A 25 -9.85 1.40 0.90
CA GLY A 25 -10.40 0.07 1.17
C GLY A 25 -11.64 0.12 2.09
N PRO A 26 -11.51 0.66 3.32
CA PRO A 26 -12.64 0.81 4.24
C PRO A 26 -13.83 1.60 3.67
N LEU A 27 -13.57 2.70 2.96
CA LEU A 27 -14.64 3.52 2.36
C LEU A 27 -15.35 2.80 1.21
N ALA A 28 -14.61 2.08 0.37
CA ALA A 28 -15.17 1.29 -0.72
C ALA A 28 -16.09 0.18 -0.16
N ARG A 29 -15.61 -0.57 0.84
CA ARG A 29 -16.39 -1.62 1.51
C ARG A 29 -17.64 -1.06 2.17
N ARG A 30 -17.55 0.09 2.85
CA ARG A 30 -18.71 0.78 3.44
C ARG A 30 -19.76 1.17 2.41
N ARG A 31 -19.37 1.41 1.16
CA ARG A 31 -20.26 1.70 0.03
C ARG A 31 -20.73 0.45 -0.73
N GLY A 32 -20.43 -0.75 -0.21
CA GLY A 32 -20.79 -2.02 -0.85
C GLY A 32 -19.94 -2.37 -2.07
N VAL A 33 -18.81 -1.70 -2.28
CA VAL A 33 -17.87 -2.00 -3.36
C VAL A 33 -16.86 -3.03 -2.84
N ALA A 34 -16.84 -4.21 -3.46
CA ALA A 34 -15.84 -5.23 -3.17
C ALA A 34 -14.47 -4.79 -3.67
N VAL A 35 -13.46 -4.82 -2.79
CA VAL A 35 -12.08 -4.46 -3.09
C VAL A 35 -11.12 -5.44 -2.42
N TYR A 36 -10.06 -5.81 -3.13
CA TYR A 36 -8.88 -6.47 -2.56
C TYR A 36 -7.97 -5.40 -1.99
N GLY A 37 -7.71 -5.49 -0.69
CA GLY A 37 -6.92 -4.49 0.03
C GLY A 37 -5.59 -5.06 0.47
N PHE A 38 -4.54 -4.26 0.33
CA PHE A 38 -3.19 -4.58 0.75
C PHE A 38 -2.59 -3.43 1.52
N ILE A 39 -1.93 -3.73 2.63
CA ILE A 39 -1.10 -2.78 3.35
C ILE A 39 0.36 -3.12 3.09
N VAL A 40 1.03 -2.29 2.29
CA VAL A 40 2.48 -2.37 2.12
C VAL A 40 3.14 -1.55 3.21
N THR A 41 3.82 -2.24 4.12
CA THR A 41 4.53 -1.63 5.24
C THR A 41 6.03 -1.89 5.15
N ALA A 42 6.79 -1.34 6.09
CA ALA A 42 8.18 -1.68 6.36
C ALA A 42 8.53 -1.19 7.76
N ARG A 43 9.61 -1.73 8.33
CA ARG A 43 10.21 -1.23 9.59
C ARG A 43 10.43 0.27 9.52
N LEU A 44 10.19 0.97 10.65
CA LEU A 44 10.17 2.43 10.71
C LEU A 44 11.48 3.05 10.19
N GLU A 45 12.62 2.47 10.57
CA GLU A 45 13.95 2.91 10.14
C GLU A 45 14.13 2.82 8.61
N ILE A 46 13.58 1.79 7.97
CA ILE A 46 13.62 1.63 6.51
C ILE A 46 12.72 2.67 5.83
N ARG A 47 11.51 2.87 6.35
CA ARG A 47 10.58 3.89 5.83
C ARG A 47 11.17 5.29 5.97
N ALA A 48 11.75 5.60 7.13
CA ALA A 48 12.40 6.86 7.40
C ALA A 48 13.59 7.09 6.47
N ALA A 49 14.44 6.08 6.23
CA ALA A 49 15.54 6.18 5.27
C ALA A 49 15.05 6.44 3.83
N ARG A 50 13.99 5.73 3.39
CA ARG A 50 13.37 5.93 2.07
C ARG A 50 12.80 7.35 1.91
N VAL A 51 12.08 7.85 2.91
CA VAL A 51 11.52 9.22 2.94
C VAL A 51 12.62 10.27 3.00
N ALA A 52 13.63 10.08 3.86
CA ALA A 52 14.78 10.98 3.98
C ALA A 52 15.49 11.15 2.64
N ARG A 53 15.73 10.05 1.92
CA ARG A 53 16.32 10.08 0.58
C ARG A 53 15.44 10.77 -0.45
N ARG A 54 14.13 10.48 -0.45
CA ARG A 54 13.16 11.05 -1.42
C ARG A 54 12.98 12.56 -1.23
N ASP A 55 12.87 13.00 0.02
CA ASP A 55 12.49 14.37 0.38
C ASP A 55 13.68 15.24 0.78
N HIS A 56 14.91 14.71 0.65
CA HIS A 56 16.16 15.38 1.05
C HIS A 56 16.17 15.84 2.52
N LEU A 57 15.69 14.97 3.42
CA LEU A 57 15.64 15.23 4.88
C LEU A 57 16.68 14.39 5.62
N SER A 58 16.92 14.73 6.89
CA SER A 58 17.62 13.81 7.80
C SER A 58 16.72 12.60 8.13
N VAL A 59 17.32 11.45 8.45
CA VAL A 59 16.58 10.25 8.89
C VAL A 59 15.77 10.55 10.16
N GLY A 60 16.32 11.33 11.10
CA GLY A 60 15.62 11.74 12.31
C GLY A 60 14.38 12.59 12.02
N GLU A 61 14.49 13.55 11.10
CA GLU A 61 13.35 14.37 10.69
C GLU A 61 12.29 13.55 9.94
N ALA A 62 12.70 12.67 9.04
CA ALA A 62 11.80 11.76 8.34
C ALA A 62 11.04 10.85 9.33
N THR A 63 11.74 10.31 10.33
CA THR A 63 11.15 9.50 11.41
C THR A 63 10.08 10.29 12.15
N ARG A 64 10.42 11.51 12.61
CA ARG A 64 9.48 12.38 13.32
C ARG A 64 8.23 12.67 12.48
N ARG A 65 8.41 13.07 11.21
CA ARG A 65 7.29 13.36 10.29
C ARG A 65 6.39 12.15 10.05
N ILE A 66 6.97 10.95 9.92
CA ILE A 66 6.21 9.70 9.75
C ILE A 66 5.32 9.44 10.98
N VAL A 67 5.90 9.49 12.18
CA VAL A 67 5.20 9.22 13.45
C VAL A 67 4.09 10.25 13.68
N GLU A 68 4.39 11.54 13.50
CA GLU A 68 3.41 12.62 13.66
C GLU A 68 2.25 12.49 12.66
N ARG A 69 2.55 12.17 11.40
CA ARG A 69 1.53 11.95 10.37
C ARG A 69 0.64 10.77 10.75
N GLU A 70 1.22 9.65 11.16
CA GLU A 70 0.48 8.44 11.55
C GLU A 70 -0.45 8.68 12.74
N ALA A 71 0.04 9.37 13.78
CA ALA A 71 -0.78 9.77 14.92
C ALA A 71 -1.93 10.71 14.52
N SER A 72 -1.64 11.71 13.66
CA SER A 72 -2.64 12.63 13.14
C SER A 72 -3.70 11.92 12.29
N GLU A 73 -3.31 10.94 11.48
CA GLU A 73 -4.20 10.14 10.63
C GLU A 73 -5.15 9.27 11.46
N VAL A 74 -4.66 8.58 12.49
CA VAL A 74 -5.51 7.79 13.41
C VAL A 74 -6.60 8.69 14.01
N MET A 75 -6.21 9.85 14.55
CA MET A 75 -7.15 10.79 15.15
C MET A 75 -8.14 11.37 14.14
N ARG A 76 -7.66 11.76 12.95
CA ARG A 76 -8.47 12.38 11.90
C ARG A 76 -9.47 11.39 11.32
N TYR A 77 -9.06 10.16 11.01
CA TYR A 77 -9.94 9.19 10.37
C TYR A 77 -11.00 8.63 11.32
N ARG A 78 -10.65 8.44 12.60
CA ARG A 78 -11.63 8.08 13.62
C ARG A 78 -12.67 9.18 13.79
N ARG A 79 -12.26 10.44 13.86
CA ARG A 79 -13.17 11.59 14.02
C ARG A 79 -14.07 11.83 12.80
N LEU A 80 -13.50 11.81 11.59
CA LEU A 80 -14.22 12.24 10.38
C LEU A 80 -15.02 11.11 9.72
N TYR A 81 -14.52 9.87 9.79
CA TYR A 81 -15.11 8.75 9.07
C TYR A 81 -15.59 7.60 9.98
N GLY A 82 -15.28 7.66 11.28
CA GLY A 82 -15.53 6.56 12.21
C GLY A 82 -14.65 5.34 11.96
N ILE A 83 -13.55 5.50 11.20
CA ILE A 83 -12.62 4.41 10.85
C ILE A 83 -11.49 4.38 11.88
N ASP A 84 -11.36 3.28 12.59
CA ASP A 84 -10.29 3.07 13.55
C ASP A 84 -9.13 2.29 12.92
N LEU A 85 -8.05 2.99 12.54
CA LEU A 85 -6.86 2.35 11.99
C LEU A 85 -6.03 1.58 13.04
N SER A 86 -6.35 1.70 14.34
CA SER A 86 -5.63 1.01 15.41
C SER A 86 -6.13 -0.41 15.68
N ALA A 87 -7.32 -0.77 15.16
CA ALA A 87 -7.93 -2.08 15.36
C ALA A 87 -7.21 -3.23 14.63
N GLY A 88 -6.13 -2.93 13.90
CA GLY A 88 -5.48 -3.85 12.96
C GLY A 88 -6.22 -3.84 11.62
N PRO A 89 -5.52 -4.10 10.51
CA PRO A 89 -6.16 -4.05 9.20
C PRO A 89 -6.95 -5.33 8.90
N ASP A 90 -8.12 -5.18 8.29
CA ASP A 90 -8.84 -6.29 7.64
C ASP A 90 -8.15 -6.77 6.35
N GLU A 91 -6.99 -6.18 6.03
CA GLU A 91 -6.29 -6.30 4.75
C GLU A 91 -4.97 -7.05 4.91
N THR A 92 -4.57 -7.76 3.86
CA THR A 92 -3.30 -8.48 3.82
C THR A 92 -2.14 -7.49 3.95
N THR A 93 -1.28 -7.73 4.94
CA THR A 93 -0.09 -6.88 5.16
C THR A 93 1.13 -7.51 4.50
N ILE A 94 1.87 -6.71 3.73
CA ILE A 94 3.13 -7.09 3.07
C ILE A 94 4.24 -6.24 3.68
N ASP A 95 5.18 -6.87 4.38
CA ASP A 95 6.39 -6.20 4.85
C ASP A 95 7.40 -6.11 3.70
N SER A 96 7.65 -4.89 3.25
CA SER A 96 8.58 -4.56 2.17
C SER A 96 9.98 -4.18 2.66
N SER A 97 10.30 -4.40 3.94
CA SER A 97 11.58 -3.94 4.54
C SER A 97 12.78 -4.40 3.73
N ASP A 98 12.77 -5.68 3.37
CA ASP A 98 13.88 -6.37 2.70
C ASP A 98 13.50 -6.82 1.28
N LEU A 99 12.40 -6.29 0.73
CA LEU A 99 11.92 -6.58 -0.62
C LEU A 99 12.26 -5.45 -1.60
N THR A 100 12.59 -5.83 -2.82
CA THR A 100 12.61 -4.95 -3.99
C THR A 100 11.19 -4.63 -4.46
N PRO A 101 10.99 -3.56 -5.25
CA PRO A 101 9.68 -3.26 -5.81
C PRO A 101 9.06 -4.42 -6.61
N ALA A 102 9.87 -5.18 -7.34
CA ALA A 102 9.39 -6.33 -8.11
C ALA A 102 8.89 -7.47 -7.20
N GLU A 103 9.61 -7.76 -6.12
CA GLU A 103 9.20 -8.78 -5.15
C GLU A 103 7.95 -8.37 -4.36
N VAL A 104 7.74 -7.06 -4.14
CA VAL A 104 6.48 -6.55 -3.56
C VAL A 104 5.31 -6.79 -4.53
N VAL A 105 5.49 -6.54 -5.82
CA VAL A 105 4.47 -6.82 -6.84
C VAL A 105 4.15 -8.31 -6.87
N GLU A 106 5.17 -9.16 -6.93
CA GLU A 106 4.98 -10.62 -6.90
C GLU A 106 4.25 -11.07 -5.62
N ALA A 107 4.58 -10.47 -4.47
CA ALA A 107 3.89 -10.74 -3.21
C ALA A 107 2.41 -10.34 -3.24
N ILE A 108 2.06 -9.23 -3.89
CA ILE A 108 0.67 -8.81 -4.10
C ILE A 108 -0.05 -9.81 -5.01
N GLU A 109 0.56 -10.17 -6.14
CA GLU A 109 -0.01 -11.09 -7.13
C GLU A 109 -0.32 -12.47 -6.54
N ARG A 110 0.56 -13.01 -5.69
CA ARG A 110 0.32 -14.30 -5.00
C ARG A 110 -0.92 -14.29 -4.09
N HIS A 111 -1.32 -13.13 -3.59
CA HIS A 111 -2.49 -12.99 -2.72
C HIS A 111 -3.75 -12.55 -3.48
N LEU A 112 -3.63 -12.18 -4.75
CA LEU A 112 -4.78 -11.92 -5.60
C LEU A 112 -5.42 -13.25 -6.02
N PRO A 113 -6.76 -13.38 -5.95
CA PRO A 113 -7.42 -14.58 -6.44
C PRO A 113 -7.20 -14.72 -7.95
N GLY A 114 -6.71 -15.87 -8.37
CA GLY A 114 -6.31 -16.17 -9.76
C GLY A 114 -4.80 -16.15 -10.02
N GLY A 115 -3.97 -15.77 -9.04
CA GLY A 115 -2.49 -15.79 -9.12
C GLY A 115 -1.85 -17.18 -9.03
N GLY A 116 -2.55 -18.22 -9.48
CA GLY A 116 -2.01 -19.56 -9.66
C GLY A 116 -1.87 -19.85 -11.15
N SER A 117 -0.64 -19.82 -11.65
CA SER A 117 -0.23 -20.53 -12.87
C SER A 117 1.18 -21.06 -12.64
#